data_AF-A0A432QIM8-F1
#
_entry.id   AF-A0A432QIM8-F1
#
_cell.length_a   1.000
_cell.length_b   1.000
_cell.length_c   1.000
_cell.angle_alpha   90.00
_cell.angle_beta   90.00
_cell.angle_gamma   90.00
#
_symmetry.space_group_name_H-M   'P 1'
#
loop_
_entity.id
_entity.type
_entity.pdbx_description
1 polymer ?
#
loop_
_entity_poly.entity_id
_entity_poly.type
_entity_poly.pdbx_seq_one_letter_code
_entity_poly.pdbx_strand_id
1 'polypeptide(L)'
;MFTCYAKTIILGLALIVFYGISFIPLLLLRPYLQLDQFLISALLWGVISLLSLPFFLRHLIRQVWFFKGRNESIPQGLMEDKLMKINTFNSPVYVRKKRKKILVGWRCKEPEWSERMAIKGLKKCYFIKLKFNQETRTVSMIDRVRYANFDLSPVKVQTSWLARPVLYCRVQFDSEQDYNIFNNKDAEEYLFKPQELKTPLVNTFINNGWNVRFDLF
;
A
#
# COMPACT_ATOMS: atom_id res chain seq x y z
N MET A 1 14.19 2.48 9.64
CA MET A 1 13.48 1.51 8.78
C MET A 1 13.42 0.13 9.42
N PHE A 2 14.54 -0.44 9.89
CA PHE A 2 14.61 -1.74 10.58
C PHE A 2 13.63 -1.85 11.77
N THR A 3 13.46 -0.77 12.52
CA THR A 3 12.54 -0.70 13.66
C THR A 3 11.06 -0.93 13.30
N CYS A 4 10.59 -0.47 12.13
CA CYS A 4 9.21 -0.69 11.69
C CYS A 4 8.97 -2.15 11.29
N TYR A 5 9.95 -2.77 10.62
CA TYR A 5 9.89 -4.19 10.28
C TYR A 5 9.91 -5.08 11.52
N ALA A 6 10.86 -4.85 12.43
CA ALA A 6 10.94 -5.57 13.69
C ALA A 6 9.63 -5.45 14.47
N LYS A 7 9.08 -4.23 14.61
CA LYS A 7 7.77 -4.02 15.26
C LYS A 7 6.63 -4.76 14.57
N THR A 8 6.59 -4.76 13.23
CA THR A 8 5.55 -5.48 12.48
C THR A 8 5.63 -6.98 12.71
N ILE A 9 6.84 -7.56 12.74
CA ILE A 9 7.07 -8.98 13.01
C ILE A 9 6.69 -9.31 14.46
N ILE A 10 7.17 -8.53 15.44
CA ILE A 10 6.89 -8.75 16.86
C ILE A 10 5.39 -8.68 17.12
N LEU A 11 4.70 -7.66 16.61
CA LEU A 11 3.26 -7.51 16.80
C LEU A 11 2.46 -8.58 16.03
N GLY A 12 2.95 -9.03 14.88
CA GLY A 12 2.36 -10.16 14.15
C GLY A 12 2.47 -11.47 14.93
N LEU A 13 3.64 -11.75 15.52
CA LEU A 13 3.83 -12.90 16.40
C LEU A 13 2.97 -12.81 17.66
N ALA A 14 2.90 -11.63 18.29
CA ALA A 14 2.04 -11.39 19.44
C ALA A 14 0.56 -11.63 19.10
N LEU A 15 0.11 -11.28 17.89
CA LEU A 15 -1.24 -11.56 17.42
C LEU A 15 -1.52 -13.06 17.27
N ILE A 16 -0.55 -13.84 16.76
CA ILE A 16 -0.67 -15.30 16.68
C ILE A 16 -0.77 -15.92 18.07
N VAL A 17 0.09 -15.48 19.00
CA VAL A 17 0.06 -15.94 20.40
C VAL A 17 -1.27 -15.58 21.05
N PHE A 18 -1.78 -14.36 20.82
CA PHE A 18 -3.07 -13.92 21.33
C PHE A 18 -4.22 -14.81 20.84
N TYR A 19 -4.27 -15.15 19.54
CA TYR A 19 -5.25 -16.11 19.03
C TYR A 19 -5.07 -17.49 19.68
N GLY A 20 -3.85 -17.99 19.81
CA GLY A 20 -3.57 -19.26 20.50
C GLY A 20 -4.10 -19.27 21.95
N ILE A 21 -3.85 -18.21 22.71
CA ILE A 21 -4.35 -18.06 24.08
C ILE A 21 -5.88 -17.99 24.11
N SER A 22 -6.50 -17.27 23.16
CA SER A 22 -7.96 -17.17 23.06
C SER A 22 -8.65 -18.52 22.82
N PHE A 23 -7.92 -19.52 22.31
CA PHE A 23 -8.43 -20.87 22.09
C PHE A 23 -8.32 -21.77 23.33
N ILE A 24 -7.49 -21.42 24.32
CA ILE A 24 -7.26 -22.22 25.54
C ILE A 24 -8.57 -22.50 26.30
N PRO A 25 -9.48 -21.53 26.54
CA PRO A 25 -10.72 -21.82 27.25
C PRO A 25 -11.55 -22.92 26.57
N LEU A 26 -11.57 -22.96 25.24
CA LEU A 26 -12.29 -23.99 24.49
C LEU A 26 -11.63 -25.38 24.64
N LEU A 27 -10.30 -25.43 24.69
CA LEU A 27 -9.55 -26.66 24.97
C LEU A 27 -9.79 -27.16 26.39
N LEU A 28 -9.86 -26.27 27.39
CA LEU A 28 -10.13 -26.63 28.78
C LEU A 28 -11.56 -27.18 28.97
N LEU A 29 -12.51 -26.70 28.17
CA LEU A 29 -13.90 -27.19 28.18
C LEU A 29 -14.07 -28.53 27.43
N ARG A 30 -13.03 -29.03 26.74
CA ARG A 30 -13.12 -30.24 25.92
C ARG A 30 -13.68 -31.47 26.66
N PRO A 31 -13.27 -31.78 27.91
CA PRO A 31 -13.78 -32.95 28.65
C PRO A 31 -15.26 -32.87 29.00
N TYR A 32 -15.82 -31.65 29.04
CA TYR A 32 -17.20 -31.38 29.45
C TYR A 32 -18.16 -31.25 28.26
N LEU A 33 -17.64 -31.23 27.03
CA LEU A 33 -18.42 -31.05 25.80
C LEU A 33 -18.51 -32.36 25.02
N GLN A 34 -19.69 -32.62 24.45
CA GLN A 34 -19.84 -33.63 23.41
C GLN A 34 -18.97 -33.27 22.20
N LEU A 35 -18.53 -34.27 21.43
CA LEU A 35 -17.65 -34.05 20.27
C LEU A 35 -18.24 -33.04 19.28
N ASP A 36 -19.53 -33.19 18.94
CA ASP A 36 -20.20 -32.31 17.98
C ASP A 36 -20.25 -30.85 18.46
N GLN A 37 -20.55 -30.65 19.75
CA GLN A 37 -20.56 -29.31 20.36
C GLN A 37 -19.17 -28.67 20.31
N PHE A 38 -18.13 -29.43 20.65
CA PHE A 38 -16.75 -28.96 20.58
C PHE A 38 -16.35 -28.57 19.14
N LEU A 39 -16.70 -29.40 18.15
CA LEU A 39 -16.41 -29.11 16.74
C LEU A 39 -17.12 -27.85 16.25
N ILE A 40 -18.38 -27.65 16.61
CA ILE A 40 -19.14 -26.43 16.27
C ILE A 40 -18.48 -25.21 16.92
N SER A 41 -18.14 -25.27 18.21
CA SER A 41 -17.47 -24.17 18.90
C SER A 41 -16.09 -23.85 18.30
N ALA A 42 -15.31 -24.87 17.94
CA ALA A 42 -14.00 -24.70 17.30
C ALA A 42 -14.13 -24.06 15.91
N LEU A 43 -15.14 -24.47 15.14
CA LEU A 43 -15.45 -23.87 13.84
C LEU A 43 -15.84 -22.41 13.99
N LEU A 44 -16.74 -22.09 14.94
CA LEU A 44 -17.15 -20.71 15.23
C LEU A 44 -15.96 -19.84 15.64
N TRP A 45 -15.10 -20.34 16.54
CA TRP A 45 -13.87 -19.65 16.92
C TRP A 45 -12.95 -19.40 15.71
N GLY A 46 -12.78 -20.41 14.85
CA GLY A 46 -11.97 -20.30 13.63
C GLY A 46 -12.51 -19.24 12.66
N VAL A 47 -13.82 -19.20 12.45
CA VAL A 47 -14.48 -18.20 11.60
C VAL A 47 -14.33 -16.80 12.19
N ILE A 48 -14.59 -16.61 13.49
CA ILE A 48 -14.44 -15.30 14.16
C ILE A 48 -12.98 -14.83 14.10
N SER A 49 -12.02 -15.72 14.32
CA SER A 49 -10.60 -15.42 14.26
C SER A 49 -10.18 -15.01 12.85
N LEU A 50 -10.64 -15.74 11.83
CA LEU A 50 -10.36 -15.42 10.43
C LEU A 50 -10.96 -14.08 10.01
N LEU A 51 -12.19 -13.77 10.43
CA LEU A 51 -12.87 -12.51 10.10
C LEU A 51 -12.26 -11.30 10.84
N SER A 52 -11.75 -11.50 12.06
CA SER A 52 -11.14 -10.42 12.86
C SER A 52 -9.70 -10.11 12.44
N LEU A 53 -8.96 -11.10 11.92
CA LEU A 53 -7.57 -10.96 11.49
C LEU A 53 -7.28 -9.73 10.60
N PRO A 54 -8.02 -9.46 9.50
CA PRO A 54 -7.76 -8.29 8.65
C PRO A 54 -7.93 -6.95 9.38
N PHE A 55 -8.83 -6.86 10.38
CA PHE A 55 -9.02 -5.65 11.18
C PHE A 55 -7.84 -5.40 12.09
N PHE A 56 -7.36 -6.42 12.79
CA PHE A 56 -6.17 -6.33 13.63
C PHE A 56 -4.92 -6.02 12.81
N LEU A 57 -4.71 -6.72 11.69
CA LEU A 57 -3.59 -6.43 10.78
C LEU A 57 -3.64 -4.97 10.29
N ARG A 58 -4.81 -4.48 9.88
CA ARG A 58 -4.96 -3.07 9.48
C ARG A 58 -4.59 -2.12 10.61
N HIS A 59 -5.03 -2.40 11.83
CA HIS A 59 -4.72 -1.59 13.00
C HIS A 59 -3.21 -1.55 13.28
N LEU A 60 -2.56 -2.72 13.30
CA LEU A 60 -1.12 -2.84 13.49
C LEU A 60 -0.34 -2.07 12.42
N ILE A 61 -0.69 -2.25 11.15
CA ILE A 61 -0.03 -1.54 10.05
C ILE A 61 -0.18 -0.02 10.20
N ARG A 62 -1.38 0.47 10.52
CA ARG A 62 -1.64 1.91 10.69
C ARG A 62 -0.86 2.53 11.85
N GLN A 63 -0.55 1.76 12.90
CA GLN A 63 0.23 2.23 14.03
C GLN A 63 1.73 2.16 13.77
N VAL A 64 2.21 1.05 13.21
CA VAL A 64 3.65 0.82 12.98
C VAL A 64 4.16 1.64 11.80
N TRP A 65 3.39 1.70 10.71
CA TRP A 65 3.75 2.40 9.48
C TRP A 65 3.13 3.79 9.43
N PHE A 66 3.44 4.57 10.46
CA PHE A 66 3.11 5.98 10.60
C PHE A 66 4.40 6.81 10.64
N PHE A 67 4.53 7.74 9.71
CA PHE A 67 5.68 8.60 9.56
C PHE A 67 5.26 10.05 9.75
N LYS A 68 5.93 10.74 10.69
CA LYS A 68 5.66 12.15 10.95
C LYS A 68 6.30 13.05 9.88
N GLY A 69 5.60 14.11 9.50
CA GLY A 69 6.15 15.17 8.67
C GLY A 69 7.30 15.90 9.38
N ARG A 70 8.27 16.43 8.62
CA ARG A 70 9.46 17.10 9.16
C ARG A 70 9.31 18.63 9.26
N ASN A 71 8.37 19.22 8.51
CA ASN A 71 8.18 20.67 8.37
C ASN A 71 6.74 21.08 8.67
N GLU A 72 6.45 22.38 8.60
CA GLU A 72 5.07 22.86 8.60
C GLU A 72 4.32 22.33 7.36
N SER A 73 3.11 21.81 7.60
CA SER A 73 2.30 21.21 6.55
C SER A 73 1.78 22.27 5.60
N ILE A 74 2.11 22.13 4.33
CA ILE A 74 1.47 22.93 3.29
C ILE A 74 -0.04 22.59 3.22
N PRO A 75 -0.90 23.54 2.78
CA PRO A 75 -2.31 23.29 2.47
C PRO A 75 -2.52 22.10 1.52
N GLN A 76 -3.63 21.37 1.69
CA GLN A 76 -3.95 20.21 0.84
C GLN A 76 -3.99 20.57 -0.64
N GLY A 77 -4.63 21.69 -1.03
CA GLY A 77 -4.71 22.11 -2.43
C GLY A 77 -3.35 22.20 -3.10
N LEU A 78 -2.39 22.86 -2.45
CA LEU A 78 -1.02 22.98 -2.96
C LEU A 78 -0.30 21.62 -3.06
N MET A 79 -0.56 20.70 -2.14
CA MET A 79 -0.02 19.34 -2.21
C MET A 79 -0.62 18.56 -3.39
N GLU A 80 -1.94 18.67 -3.60
CA GLU A 80 -2.60 18.04 -4.73
C GLU A 80 -2.07 18.58 -6.07
N ASP A 81 -1.90 19.91 -6.19
CA ASP A 81 -1.36 20.56 -7.38
C ASP A 81 0.07 20.12 -7.68
N LYS A 82 0.93 20.05 -6.65
CA LYS A 82 2.30 19.49 -6.78
C LYS A 82 2.28 18.06 -7.32
N LEU A 83 1.39 17.21 -6.83
CA LEU A 83 1.28 15.83 -7.33
C LEU A 83 0.77 15.81 -8.78
N MET A 84 -0.21 16.65 -9.13
CA MET A 84 -0.76 16.70 -10.49
C MET A 84 0.29 17.14 -11.51
N LYS A 85 1.30 17.93 -11.11
CA LYS A 85 2.47 18.29 -11.95
C LYS A 85 3.24 17.08 -12.45
N ILE A 86 3.22 15.94 -11.77
CA ILE A 86 3.90 14.70 -12.23
C ILE A 86 3.41 14.27 -13.62
N ASN A 87 2.17 14.59 -13.99
CA ASN A 87 1.65 14.28 -15.32
C ASN A 87 2.34 15.05 -16.45
N THR A 88 2.98 16.19 -16.18
CA THR A 88 3.69 16.96 -17.20
C THR A 88 5.09 16.42 -17.48
N PHE A 89 5.59 15.50 -16.64
CA PHE A 89 6.92 14.91 -16.82
C PHE A 89 6.87 13.83 -17.89
N ASN A 90 7.98 13.68 -18.62
CA ASN A 90 8.19 12.54 -19.51
C ASN A 90 8.58 11.30 -18.70
N SER A 91 7.62 10.75 -17.95
CA SER A 91 7.84 9.66 -17.01
C SER A 91 6.75 8.61 -17.12
N PRO A 92 7.00 7.35 -16.73
CA PRO A 92 5.98 6.30 -16.72
C PRO A 92 4.94 6.49 -15.60
N VAL A 93 4.94 7.60 -14.86
CA VAL A 93 4.07 7.84 -13.72
C VAL A 93 2.90 8.72 -14.10
N TYR A 94 1.70 8.36 -13.65
CA TYR A 94 0.53 9.21 -13.74
C TYR A 94 -0.06 9.49 -12.36
N VAL A 95 -0.72 10.63 -12.25
CA VAL A 95 -1.51 11.05 -11.10
C VAL A 95 -2.91 11.39 -11.56
N ARG A 96 -3.93 10.83 -10.92
CA ARG A 96 -5.33 11.09 -11.26
C ARG A 96 -6.17 11.32 -10.03
N LYS A 97 -6.83 12.47 -9.96
CA LYS A 97 -7.85 12.77 -8.95
C LYS A 97 -9.15 12.04 -9.29
N LYS A 98 -9.72 11.33 -8.30
CA LYS A 98 -11.00 10.62 -8.39
C LYS A 98 -11.82 10.88 -7.13
N ARG A 99 -12.80 11.78 -7.22
CA ARG A 99 -13.59 12.26 -6.06
C ARG A 99 -12.65 12.77 -4.95
N LYS A 100 -12.76 12.23 -3.73
CA LYS A 100 -11.94 12.59 -2.57
C LYS A 100 -10.61 11.81 -2.46
N LYS A 101 -10.11 11.24 -3.55
CA LYS A 101 -8.90 10.39 -3.57
C LYS A 101 -8.01 10.75 -4.73
N ILE A 102 -6.70 10.59 -4.55
CA ILE A 102 -5.72 10.68 -5.65
C ILE A 102 -5.17 9.28 -5.91
N LEU A 103 -5.06 8.91 -7.19
CA LEU A 103 -4.45 7.66 -7.63
C LEU A 103 -3.12 8.00 -8.27
N VAL A 104 -2.04 7.37 -7.80
CA VAL A 104 -0.71 7.48 -8.41
C VAL A 104 -0.30 6.11 -8.89
N GLY A 105 0.13 5.96 -10.14
CA GLY A 105 0.48 4.65 -10.68
C GLY A 105 1.25 4.72 -11.98
N TRP A 106 1.50 3.55 -12.56
CA TRP A 106 2.21 3.43 -13.83
C TRP A 106 1.29 3.68 -15.04
N ARG A 107 1.78 4.39 -16.06
CA ARG A 107 1.13 4.68 -17.35
C ARG A 107 1.06 3.44 -18.24
N CYS A 108 0.49 2.35 -17.73
CA CYS A 108 0.45 1.07 -18.43
C CYS A 108 -0.33 1.08 -19.76
N LYS A 109 -1.04 2.17 -20.10
CA LYS A 109 -1.87 2.28 -21.31
C LYS A 109 -1.25 3.12 -22.42
N GLU A 110 -0.18 3.85 -22.12
CA GLU A 110 0.51 4.65 -23.12
C GLU A 110 1.47 3.74 -23.89
N PRO A 111 1.46 3.78 -25.24
CA PRO A 111 2.26 2.89 -26.09
C PRO A 111 3.72 2.78 -25.63
N GLU A 112 4.40 3.91 -25.51
CA GLU A 112 5.81 4.03 -25.11
C GLU A 112 6.12 3.31 -23.79
N TRP A 113 5.31 3.54 -22.76
CA TRP A 113 5.53 2.96 -21.45
C TRP A 113 5.09 1.51 -21.36
N SER A 114 4.03 1.14 -22.08
CA SER A 114 3.53 -0.22 -22.10
C SER A 114 4.53 -1.19 -22.72
N GLU A 115 5.21 -0.79 -23.80
CA GLU A 115 6.20 -1.61 -24.49
C GLU A 115 7.39 -1.88 -23.57
N ARG A 116 7.89 -0.84 -22.89
CA ARG A 116 8.97 -0.96 -21.91
C ARG A 116 8.58 -1.90 -20.75
N MET A 117 7.34 -1.81 -20.26
CA MET A 117 6.85 -2.73 -19.22
C MET A 117 6.74 -4.17 -19.73
N ALA A 118 6.36 -4.37 -20.99
CA ALA A 118 6.31 -5.68 -21.64
C ALA A 118 7.71 -6.30 -21.75
N ILE A 119 8.71 -5.52 -22.20
CA ILE A 119 10.12 -5.94 -22.28
C ILE A 119 10.65 -6.35 -20.90
N LYS A 120 10.26 -5.64 -19.83
CA LYS A 120 10.63 -5.99 -18.45
C LYS A 120 9.80 -7.13 -17.86
N GLY A 121 8.89 -7.74 -18.62
CA GLY A 121 8.11 -8.91 -18.22
C GLY A 121 7.05 -8.62 -17.14
N LEU A 122 6.53 -7.39 -17.06
CA LEU A 122 5.52 -7.06 -16.06
C LEU A 122 4.21 -7.80 -16.35
N LYS A 123 3.59 -8.34 -15.29
CA LYS A 123 2.26 -8.97 -15.32
C LYS A 123 1.21 -8.22 -14.50
N LYS A 124 1.65 -7.16 -13.83
CA LYS A 124 0.89 -6.46 -12.79
C LYS A 124 1.20 -4.96 -12.80
N CYS A 125 0.17 -4.13 -12.82
CA CYS A 125 0.28 -2.68 -12.66
C CYS A 125 0.03 -2.29 -11.20
N TYR A 126 1.04 -1.73 -10.57
CA TYR A 126 0.98 -1.17 -9.23
C TYR A 126 0.48 0.27 -9.25
N PHE A 127 -0.34 0.63 -8.26
CA PHE A 127 -0.77 1.99 -8.02
C PHE A 127 -1.11 2.21 -6.54
N ILE A 128 -1.02 3.46 -6.10
CA ILE A 128 -1.24 3.89 -4.73
C ILE A 128 -2.50 4.75 -4.71
N LYS A 129 -3.41 4.46 -3.79
CA LYS A 129 -4.53 5.35 -3.48
C LYS A 129 -4.14 6.23 -2.30
N LEU A 130 -4.20 7.54 -2.51
CA LEU A 130 -3.97 8.56 -1.50
C LEU A 130 -5.32 9.09 -1.00
N LYS A 131 -5.49 9.13 0.32
CA LYS A 131 -6.62 9.81 0.99
C LYS A 131 -6.04 10.86 1.94
N PHE A 132 -6.36 12.12 1.69
CA PHE A 132 -5.94 13.22 2.55
C PHE A 132 -6.94 13.39 3.70
N ASN A 133 -6.41 13.63 4.90
CA ASN A 133 -7.16 14.07 6.06
C ASN A 133 -6.52 15.37 6.54
N GLN A 134 -7.24 16.48 6.36
CA GLN A 134 -6.77 17.84 6.66
C GLN A 134 -6.60 18.08 8.16
N GLU A 135 -7.55 17.60 8.98
CA GLU A 135 -7.55 17.77 10.44
C GLU A 135 -6.28 17.20 11.09
N THR A 136 -5.90 16.00 10.67
CA THR A 136 -4.71 15.30 11.20
C THR A 136 -3.46 15.51 10.36
N ARG A 137 -3.55 16.35 9.30
CA ARG A 137 -2.48 16.56 8.30
C ARG A 137 -1.85 15.25 7.84
N THR A 138 -2.68 14.24 7.60
CA THR A 138 -2.24 12.86 7.33
C THR A 138 -2.71 12.40 5.96
N VAL A 139 -1.77 11.86 5.18
CA VAL A 139 -2.05 11.14 3.92
C VAL A 139 -2.05 9.65 4.21
N SER A 140 -3.22 9.02 4.03
CA SER A 140 -3.32 7.56 4.06
C SER A 140 -2.99 6.98 2.69
N MET A 141 -1.97 6.13 2.62
CA MET A 141 -1.52 5.43 1.42
C MET A 141 -2.03 4.00 1.42
N ILE A 142 -2.74 3.62 0.36
CA ILE A 142 -3.23 2.26 0.16
C ILE A 142 -2.69 1.73 -1.14
N ASP A 143 -1.77 0.79 -1.01
CA ASP A 143 -1.10 0.08 -2.09
C ASP A 143 -2.10 -0.88 -2.77
N ARG A 144 -2.13 -0.85 -4.11
CA ARG A 144 -3.04 -1.68 -4.91
C ARG A 144 -2.32 -2.21 -6.13
N VAL A 145 -2.71 -3.40 -6.55
CA VAL A 145 -2.20 -4.04 -7.75
C VAL A 145 -3.34 -4.53 -8.62
N ARG A 146 -3.22 -4.35 -9.93
CA ARG A 146 -4.09 -4.94 -10.95
C ARG A 146 -3.28 -5.87 -11.83
N TYR A 147 -3.89 -6.96 -12.27
CA TYR A 147 -3.30 -7.75 -13.35
C TYR A 147 -3.34 -6.94 -14.63
N ALA A 148 -2.27 -7.01 -15.39
CA ALA A 148 -2.14 -6.37 -16.67
C ALA A 148 -1.52 -7.37 -17.65
N ASN A 149 -2.17 -7.55 -18.79
CA ASN A 149 -1.64 -8.32 -19.91
C ASN A 149 -1.06 -7.34 -20.94
N PHE A 150 0.22 -7.52 -21.23
CA PHE A 150 1.01 -6.74 -22.19
C PHE A 150 1.36 -7.52 -23.47
N ASP A 151 0.80 -8.71 -23.70
CA ASP A 151 1.09 -9.56 -24.88
C ASP A 151 0.79 -8.84 -26.21
N LEU A 152 -0.15 -7.89 -26.20
CA LEU A 152 -0.53 -7.07 -27.36
C LEU A 152 0.02 -5.63 -27.26
N SER A 153 1.00 -5.37 -26.40
CA SER A 153 1.67 -4.07 -26.30
C SER A 153 2.53 -3.81 -27.55
N PRO A 154 2.60 -2.58 -28.07
CA PRO A 154 1.98 -1.34 -27.58
C PRO A 154 0.53 -1.10 -28.01
N VAL A 155 -0.08 -2.00 -28.79
CA VAL A 155 -1.42 -1.83 -29.39
C VAL A 155 -2.53 -1.84 -28.34
N LYS A 156 -2.48 -2.77 -27.37
CA LYS A 156 -3.51 -2.91 -26.34
C LYS A 156 -2.94 -3.51 -25.06
N VAL A 157 -3.25 -2.87 -23.94
CA VAL A 157 -3.01 -3.43 -22.60
C VAL A 157 -4.35 -3.75 -21.93
N GLN A 158 -4.55 -5.02 -21.60
CA GLN A 158 -5.74 -5.46 -20.88
C GLN A 158 -5.47 -5.39 -19.39
N THR A 159 -6.35 -4.74 -18.62
CA THR A 159 -6.20 -4.63 -17.16
C THR A 159 -7.40 -5.20 -16.45
N SER A 160 -7.17 -5.90 -15.33
CA SER A 160 -8.26 -6.45 -14.53
C SER A 160 -9.09 -5.32 -13.89
N TRP A 161 -10.40 -5.51 -13.84
CA TRP A 161 -11.31 -4.55 -13.18
C TRP A 161 -11.04 -4.47 -11.67
N LEU A 162 -10.84 -5.63 -11.04
CA LEU A 162 -10.55 -5.75 -9.62
C LEU A 162 -9.08 -5.43 -9.32
N ALA A 163 -8.88 -4.57 -8.32
CA ALA A 163 -7.57 -4.27 -7.77
C ALA A 163 -7.43 -4.93 -6.40
N ARG A 164 -6.36 -5.72 -6.21
CA ARG A 164 -6.09 -6.38 -4.94
C ARG A 164 -5.30 -5.45 -4.01
N PRO A 165 -5.64 -5.38 -2.71
CA PRO A 165 -4.73 -4.78 -1.72
C PRO A 165 -3.45 -5.61 -1.66
N VAL A 166 -2.32 -4.92 -1.62
CA VAL A 166 -1.01 -5.52 -1.34
C VAL A 166 -0.34 -4.60 -0.34
N LEU A 167 0.54 -5.11 0.51
CA LEU A 167 1.30 -4.27 1.43
C LEU A 167 2.76 -4.19 0.95
N TYR A 168 3.20 -3.02 0.51
CA TYR A 168 4.60 -2.77 0.17
C TYR A 168 5.24 -1.89 1.22
N CYS A 169 5.93 -2.50 2.18
CA CYS A 169 6.55 -1.80 3.30
C CYS A 169 7.95 -1.21 3.00
N ARG A 170 8.48 -1.39 1.79
CA ARG A 170 9.84 -0.95 1.45
C ARG A 170 9.87 0.52 1.04
N VAL A 171 10.42 1.37 1.91
CA VAL A 171 10.46 2.83 1.74
C VAL A 171 11.81 3.33 2.24
N GLN A 172 12.62 3.90 1.35
CA GLN A 172 13.82 4.64 1.71
C GLN A 172 13.47 6.09 2.05
N PHE A 173 14.03 6.60 3.15
CA PHE A 173 13.92 8.00 3.55
C PHE A 173 15.20 8.70 3.17
N ASP A 174 15.15 9.39 2.04
CA ASP A 174 16.25 10.17 1.50
C ASP A 174 15.66 11.51 1.04
N SER A 175 16.24 12.61 1.53
CA SER A 175 15.75 13.96 1.21
C SER A 175 15.87 14.27 -0.28
N GLU A 176 16.80 13.63 -0.98
CA GLU A 176 17.06 13.84 -2.42
C GLU A 176 16.09 13.07 -3.32
N GLN A 177 15.40 12.07 -2.78
CA GLN A 177 14.44 11.26 -3.53
C GLN A 177 13.02 11.79 -3.33
N ASP A 178 12.73 13.01 -3.80
CA ASP A 178 11.37 13.54 -3.90
C ASP A 178 10.73 13.25 -5.28
N TYR A 179 9.51 13.75 -5.53
CA TYR A 179 8.80 13.48 -6.78
C TYR A 179 9.50 14.02 -8.03
N ASN A 180 10.50 14.91 -7.91
CA ASN A 180 11.27 15.41 -9.06
C ASN A 180 12.14 14.31 -9.68
N ILE A 181 12.43 13.23 -8.95
CA ILE A 181 13.12 12.05 -9.50
C ILE A 181 12.37 11.45 -10.70
N PHE A 182 11.05 11.68 -10.80
CA PHE A 182 10.28 11.24 -11.96
C PHE A 182 10.61 12.03 -13.22
N ASN A 183 11.11 13.26 -13.10
CA ASN A 183 11.49 14.09 -14.24
C ASN A 183 12.96 13.90 -14.64
N ASN A 184 13.82 13.59 -13.68
CA ASN A 184 15.28 13.53 -13.89
C ASN A 184 15.78 12.15 -14.31
N LYS A 185 14.91 11.14 -14.28
CA LYS A 185 15.26 9.74 -14.54
C LYS A 185 14.95 9.37 -15.99
N ASP A 186 15.93 8.79 -16.66
CA ASP A 186 15.74 8.33 -18.04
C ASP A 186 14.74 7.18 -18.13
N ALA A 187 14.03 7.13 -19.25
CA ALA A 187 12.98 6.15 -19.50
C ALA A 187 13.45 4.68 -19.38
N GLU A 188 14.73 4.42 -19.62
CA GLU A 188 15.35 3.08 -19.57
C GLU A 188 15.71 2.62 -18.15
N GLU A 189 15.91 3.56 -17.24
CA GLU A 189 16.36 3.25 -15.87
C GLU A 189 15.22 2.75 -14.98
N TYR A 190 13.96 2.87 -15.41
CA TYR A 190 12.81 2.40 -14.65
C TYR A 190 12.76 0.87 -14.58
N LEU A 191 12.74 0.34 -13.37
CA LEU A 191 12.56 -1.10 -13.10
C LEU A 191 11.10 -1.47 -12.86
N PHE A 192 10.20 -0.48 -12.87
CA PHE A 192 8.77 -0.56 -12.56
C PHE A 192 8.46 -1.24 -11.22
N LYS A 193 9.36 -1.08 -10.23
CA LYS A 193 9.18 -1.65 -8.88
C LYS A 193 8.25 -0.76 -8.05
N PRO A 194 7.38 -1.32 -7.19
CA PRO A 194 6.50 -0.52 -6.33
C PRO A 194 7.21 0.56 -5.50
N GLN A 195 8.46 0.28 -5.09
CA GLN A 195 9.28 1.22 -4.33
C GLN A 195 9.64 2.48 -5.13
N GLU A 196 9.83 2.38 -6.45
CA GLU A 196 10.15 3.55 -7.30
C GLU A 196 8.99 4.55 -7.34
N LEU A 197 7.74 4.11 -7.17
CA LEU A 197 6.61 5.01 -6.96
C LEU A 197 6.50 5.45 -5.51
N LYS A 198 6.64 4.50 -4.57
CA LYS A 198 6.27 4.73 -3.18
C LYS A 198 7.25 5.62 -2.44
N THR A 199 8.55 5.39 -2.59
CA THR A 199 9.59 6.17 -1.90
C THR A 199 9.50 7.66 -2.23
N PRO A 200 9.50 8.07 -3.51
CA PRO A 200 9.47 9.49 -3.85
C PRO A 200 8.24 10.23 -3.32
N LEU A 201 7.09 9.56 -3.35
CA LEU A 201 5.85 10.10 -2.80
C LEU A 201 5.94 10.26 -1.28
N VAL A 202 6.40 9.24 -0.56
CA VAL A 202 6.52 9.32 0.91
C VAL A 202 7.45 10.47 1.32
N ASN A 203 8.62 10.58 0.69
CA ASN A 203 9.56 11.67 0.98
C ASN A 203 8.96 13.03 0.63
N THR A 204 8.25 13.15 -0.50
CA THR A 204 7.53 14.38 -0.87
C THR A 204 6.56 14.80 0.23
N PHE A 205 5.73 13.89 0.75
CA PHE A 205 4.79 14.24 1.82
C PHE A 205 5.50 14.66 3.10
N ILE A 206 6.48 13.88 3.54
CA ILE A 206 7.20 14.15 4.80
C ILE A 206 7.94 15.48 4.74
N ASN A 207 8.61 15.76 3.62
CA ASN A 207 9.37 16.99 3.41
C ASN A 207 8.46 18.23 3.32
N ASN A 208 7.20 18.05 2.95
CA ASN A 208 6.20 19.12 2.91
C ASN A 208 5.28 19.12 4.15
N GLY A 209 5.70 18.49 5.25
CA GLY A 209 5.05 18.55 6.55
C GLY A 209 3.81 17.67 6.72
N TRP A 210 3.50 16.82 5.75
CA TRP A 210 2.39 15.86 5.84
C TRP A 210 2.83 14.58 6.53
N ASN A 211 2.01 14.11 7.48
CA ASN A 211 2.17 12.77 8.03
C ASN A 211 1.78 11.72 6.99
N VAL A 212 2.48 10.60 6.95
CA VAL A 212 2.17 9.49 6.06
C VAL A 212 1.76 8.27 6.87
N ARG A 213 0.62 7.69 6.55
CA ARG A 213 0.12 6.47 7.19
C ARG A 213 -0.14 5.39 6.14
N PHE A 214 0.38 4.20 6.33
CA PHE A 214 0.02 3.08 5.45
C PHE A 214 -1.28 2.42 5.91
N ASP A 215 -2.08 1.99 4.95
CA ASP A 215 -3.37 1.36 5.20
C ASP A 215 -3.60 0.22 4.19
N LEU A 216 -4.33 -0.81 4.62
CA LEU A 216 -4.62 -2.00 3.81
C LEU A 216 -5.91 -1.84 2.99
N PHE A 217 -6.89 -1.03 3.46
CA PHE A 217 -8.25 -1.00 2.88
C PHE A 217 -8.84 0.40 2.63
#